data_AF-A0A848SQ12-F1
#
_entry.id   AF-A0A848SQ12-F1
#
_cell.length_a   1.000
_cell.length_b   1.000
_cell.length_c   1.000
_cell.angle_alpha   90.00
_cell.angle_beta   90.00
_cell.angle_gamma   90.00
#
_symmetry.space_group_name_H-M   'P 1'
#
loop_
_entity.id
_entity.type
_entity.pdbx_description
1 polymer ?
#
loop_
_entity_poly.entity_id
_entity_poly.type
_entity_poly.pdbx_seq_one_letter_code
_entity_poly.pdbx_strand_id
1 'polypeptide(L)'
;MVDPMERRLAAIIVADVVGYSRLTTLDEEGTIRRFNARMDEIVRTAIEGNDGRFVKHTGDGFIAEFHSVAAAFRCAAAIQEQFEDRNAKAKEREERNNPLELRIGLDIGDIIVKQGDVFGNGVNIAARLESMAAAGGICVSQRAREHLGQFEVQFVDLGEQRLKNIIEPVRAFQVTRGSVGLKYLFLHKRIYRRMALLLGLVFLIVLGILAYFLWYPRGPGDPEAFLDQQLAEMQCSWLALSEFSEGSDGVEISLRGASVAPGPSIQRTLMREAEAADLTISRLNVNRVAPMEVSQCQLLESLRRYRHTGIRRLEASETTIGNDPGVRFTLIFDPDELADFAHIYSIDPDGSVILAETRDELVGRAEQTADGRYAVDYLSDHIGWGGILLMESNAEIDNEIVLALARSAGGASAFEEAAQRDNWRFELVWLNSEADEDDEDDGS
;
A
#
# COMPACT_ATOMS: atom_id res chain seq x y z
N MET A 1 -20.80 43.98 -32.86
CA MET A 1 -21.16 42.61 -32.41
C MET A 1 -22.54 42.68 -31.78
N VAL A 2 -23.53 41.98 -32.35
CA VAL A 2 -24.84 41.82 -31.71
C VAL A 2 -24.66 40.76 -30.63
N ASP A 3 -24.94 41.11 -29.38
CA ASP A 3 -24.92 40.15 -28.27
C ASP A 3 -25.94 39.02 -28.57
N PRO A 4 -25.51 37.74 -28.61
CA PRO A 4 -26.40 36.65 -29.00
C PRO A 4 -27.59 36.56 -28.04
N MET A 5 -28.80 36.60 -28.59
CA MET A 5 -30.04 36.35 -27.84
C MET A 5 -30.24 34.84 -27.71
N GLU A 6 -30.05 34.30 -26.51
CA GLU A 6 -30.27 32.88 -26.23
C GLU A 6 -31.71 32.64 -25.78
N ARG A 7 -32.41 31.70 -26.42
CA ARG A 7 -33.75 31.26 -26.00
C ARG A 7 -33.67 29.89 -25.37
N ARG A 8 -34.28 29.73 -24.19
CA ARG A 8 -34.38 28.43 -23.51
C ARG A 8 -35.56 28.35 -22.57
N LEU A 9 -35.96 27.13 -22.26
CA LEU A 9 -36.93 26.82 -21.22
C LEU A 9 -36.24 26.91 -19.85
N ALA A 10 -36.81 27.67 -18.91
CA ALA A 10 -36.29 27.80 -17.56
C ALA A 10 -37.41 27.87 -16.52
N ALA A 11 -37.12 27.44 -15.30
CA ALA A 11 -37.94 27.72 -14.15
C ALA A 11 -37.53 29.08 -13.56
N ILE A 12 -38.49 29.99 -13.40
CA ILE A 12 -38.27 31.36 -12.95
C ILE A 12 -38.92 31.55 -11.60
N ILE A 13 -38.13 32.10 -10.67
CA ILE A 13 -38.61 32.64 -9.40
C ILE A 13 -38.61 34.16 -9.49
N VAL A 14 -39.74 34.75 -9.14
CA VAL A 14 -39.85 36.18 -8.81
C VAL A 14 -40.30 36.27 -7.37
N ALA A 15 -39.68 37.13 -6.59
CA ALA A 15 -40.03 37.32 -5.20
C ALA A 15 -39.95 38.78 -4.79
N ASP A 16 -40.78 39.18 -3.83
CA ASP A 16 -40.88 40.55 -3.34
C ASP A 16 -41.27 40.61 -1.86
N VAL A 17 -40.85 41.67 -1.16
CA VAL A 17 -41.12 41.85 0.27
C VAL A 17 -42.48 42.50 0.50
N VAL A 18 -43.28 41.90 1.37
CA VAL A 18 -44.62 42.38 1.70
C VAL A 18 -44.55 43.74 2.40
N GLY A 19 -45.12 44.76 1.76
CA GLY A 19 -45.27 46.09 2.34
C GLY A 19 -43.94 46.81 2.56
N TYR A 20 -42.93 46.54 1.74
CA TYR A 20 -41.59 47.11 1.86
C TYR A 20 -41.60 48.64 2.01
N SER A 21 -42.35 49.38 1.19
CA SER A 21 -42.43 50.84 1.28
C SER A 21 -42.90 51.33 2.66
N ARG A 22 -43.85 50.63 3.30
CA ARG A 22 -44.32 50.96 4.65
C ARG A 22 -43.24 50.69 5.69
N LEU A 23 -42.46 49.62 5.53
CA LEU A 23 -41.36 49.26 6.41
C LEU A 23 -40.23 50.29 6.34
N THR A 24 -39.88 50.74 5.14
CA THR A 24 -38.88 51.80 4.94
C THR A 24 -39.33 53.15 5.48
N THR A 25 -40.63 53.47 5.45
CA THR A 25 -41.16 54.71 6.09
C THR A 25 -41.01 54.67 7.61
N LEU A 26 -41.12 53.50 8.23
CA LEU A 26 -41.01 53.35 9.69
C LEU A 26 -39.54 53.33 10.16
N ASP A 27 -38.66 52.69 9.39
CA ASP A 27 -37.25 52.50 9.70
C ASP A 27 -36.49 52.22 8.40
N GLU A 28 -36.04 53.27 7.71
CA GLU A 28 -35.40 53.17 6.41
C GLU A 28 -34.07 52.39 6.49
N GLU A 29 -33.14 52.86 7.31
CA GLU A 29 -31.82 52.26 7.44
C GLU A 29 -31.87 50.83 8.00
N GLY A 30 -32.69 50.56 9.01
CA GLY A 30 -32.79 49.23 9.59
C GLY A 30 -33.49 48.26 8.66
N THR A 31 -34.52 48.68 7.91
CA THR A 31 -35.18 47.82 6.92
C THR A 31 -34.22 47.45 5.78
N ILE A 32 -33.49 48.43 5.23
CA ILE A 32 -32.51 48.18 4.15
C ILE A 32 -31.41 47.23 4.64
N ARG A 33 -30.84 47.47 5.85
CA ARG A 33 -29.81 46.59 6.42
C ARG A 33 -30.31 45.16 6.62
N ARG A 34 -31.49 44.98 7.19
CA ARG A 34 -32.09 43.64 7.41
C ARG A 34 -32.39 42.94 6.09
N PHE A 35 -32.90 43.66 5.09
CA PHE A 35 -33.18 43.11 3.78
C PHE A 35 -31.91 42.63 3.08
N ASN A 36 -30.87 43.48 3.00
CA ASN A 36 -29.60 43.12 2.37
C ASN A 36 -28.93 41.92 3.07
N ALA A 37 -28.93 41.89 4.40
CA ALA A 37 -28.41 40.75 5.15
C ALA A 37 -29.16 39.45 4.82
N ARG A 38 -30.50 39.49 4.72
CA ARG A 38 -31.29 38.31 4.31
C ARG A 38 -31.04 37.93 2.85
N MET A 39 -30.86 38.90 1.97
CA MET A 39 -30.56 38.65 0.56
C MET A 39 -29.23 37.89 0.42
N ASP A 40 -28.18 38.34 1.10
CA ASP A 40 -26.86 37.72 0.98
C ASP A 40 -26.76 36.40 1.76
N GLU A 41 -27.25 36.35 3.01
CA GLU A 41 -27.13 35.15 3.85
C GLU A 41 -28.08 34.02 3.42
N ILE A 42 -29.32 34.35 3.07
CA ILE A 42 -30.37 33.37 2.82
C ILE A 42 -30.60 33.19 1.32
N VAL A 43 -30.93 34.27 0.61
CA VAL A 43 -31.41 34.16 -0.77
C VAL A 43 -30.31 33.72 -1.73
N ARG A 44 -29.16 34.38 -1.75
CA ARG A 44 -28.03 34.01 -2.62
C ARG A 44 -27.54 32.59 -2.33
N THR A 45 -27.32 32.29 -1.06
CA THR A 45 -26.91 30.95 -0.61
C THR A 45 -27.91 29.85 -1.02
N ALA A 46 -29.22 30.10 -0.91
CA ALA A 46 -30.24 29.14 -1.31
C ALA A 46 -30.33 28.97 -2.83
N ILE A 47 -30.18 30.04 -3.60
CA ILE A 47 -30.16 30.00 -5.07
C ILE A 47 -28.95 29.22 -5.57
N GLU A 48 -27.74 29.57 -5.12
CA GLU A 48 -26.50 28.87 -5.50
C GLU A 48 -26.52 27.41 -5.03
N GLY A 49 -27.01 27.14 -3.82
CA GLY A 49 -27.10 25.78 -3.27
C GLY A 49 -28.12 24.87 -3.97
N ASN A 50 -28.98 25.41 -4.83
CA ASN A 50 -29.93 24.66 -5.65
C ASN A 50 -29.65 24.85 -7.16
N ASP A 51 -28.39 25.10 -7.53
CA ASP A 51 -27.95 25.25 -8.94
C ASP A 51 -28.75 26.30 -9.73
N GLY A 52 -29.19 27.35 -9.02
CA GLY A 52 -29.88 28.49 -9.60
C GLY A 52 -28.93 29.63 -9.91
N ARG A 53 -29.37 30.52 -10.80
CA ARG A 53 -28.68 31.74 -11.15
C ARG A 53 -29.48 32.94 -10.67
N PHE A 54 -28.88 33.74 -9.79
CA PHE A 54 -29.41 35.05 -9.43
C PHE A 54 -29.30 35.98 -10.64
N VAL A 55 -30.43 36.48 -11.14
CA VAL A 55 -30.45 37.34 -12.33
C VAL A 55 -30.27 38.79 -11.93
N LYS A 56 -31.21 39.33 -11.14
CA LYS A 56 -31.20 40.73 -10.73
C LYS A 56 -32.09 41.01 -9.52
N HIS A 57 -31.85 42.16 -8.90
CA HIS A 57 -32.80 42.78 -7.98
C HIS A 57 -33.90 43.53 -8.73
N THR A 58 -35.10 43.57 -8.14
CA THR A 58 -36.23 44.39 -8.61
C THR A 58 -36.53 45.56 -7.68
N GLY A 59 -35.62 45.86 -6.73
CA GLY A 59 -35.80 46.81 -5.65
C GLY A 59 -35.89 46.07 -4.32
N ASP A 60 -37.12 45.83 -3.88
CA ASP A 60 -37.53 45.05 -2.70
C ASP A 60 -37.65 43.55 -2.96
N GLY A 61 -37.31 43.13 -4.16
CA GLY A 61 -37.40 41.76 -4.62
C GLY A 61 -36.21 41.28 -5.44
N PHE A 62 -36.35 40.07 -6.00
CA PHE A 62 -35.36 39.47 -6.87
C PHE A 62 -35.98 38.57 -7.95
N ILE A 63 -35.18 38.33 -8.99
CA ILE A 63 -35.45 37.34 -10.03
C ILE A 63 -34.31 36.32 -10.05
N ALA A 64 -34.67 35.04 -10.08
CA ALA A 64 -33.73 33.93 -10.22
C ALA A 64 -34.22 32.93 -11.27
N GLU A 65 -33.29 32.32 -12.00
CA GLU A 65 -33.58 31.27 -12.98
C GLU A 65 -32.94 29.94 -12.57
N PHE A 66 -33.58 28.84 -12.94
CA PHE A 66 -33.14 27.48 -12.66
C PHE A 66 -33.38 26.59 -13.88
N HIS A 67 -32.52 25.59 -14.05
CA HIS A 67 -32.71 24.55 -15.07
C HIS A 67 -33.71 23.46 -14.67
N SER A 68 -34.24 23.51 -13.43
CA SER A 68 -35.19 22.52 -12.91
C SER A 68 -36.25 23.18 -12.04
N VAL A 69 -37.53 22.85 -12.28
CA VAL A 69 -38.67 23.28 -11.44
C VAL A 69 -38.53 22.74 -10.02
N ALA A 70 -38.03 21.51 -9.87
CA ALA A 70 -37.79 20.91 -8.57
C ALA A 70 -36.71 21.65 -7.77
N ALA A 71 -35.65 22.11 -8.44
CA ALA A 71 -34.59 22.90 -7.82
C ALA A 71 -35.07 24.30 -7.43
N ALA A 72 -35.81 24.97 -8.33
CA ALA A 72 -36.46 26.24 -8.03
C ALA A 72 -37.40 26.11 -6.81
N PHE A 73 -38.27 25.10 -6.79
CA PHE A 73 -39.21 24.90 -5.69
C PHE A 73 -38.51 24.63 -4.35
N ARG A 74 -37.45 23.79 -4.35
CA ARG A 74 -36.61 23.57 -3.16
C ARG A 74 -35.98 24.87 -2.66
N CYS A 75 -35.47 25.69 -3.56
CA CYS A 75 -34.93 27.00 -3.24
C CYS A 75 -35.99 27.93 -2.61
N ALA A 76 -37.15 28.07 -3.27
CA ALA A 76 -38.26 28.90 -2.79
C ALA A 76 -38.72 28.48 -1.38
N ALA A 77 -38.88 27.18 -1.15
CA ALA A 77 -39.29 26.65 0.14
C ALA A 77 -38.22 26.85 1.22
N ALA A 78 -36.94 26.63 0.90
CA ALA A 78 -35.83 26.89 1.81
C ALA A 78 -35.71 28.38 2.19
N ILE A 79 -36.00 29.29 1.26
CA ILE A 79 -36.03 30.74 1.52
C ILE A 79 -37.18 31.08 2.48
N GLN A 80 -38.40 30.57 2.23
CA GLN A 80 -39.55 30.84 3.10
C GLN A 80 -39.31 30.34 4.53
N GLU A 81 -38.81 29.11 4.68
CA GLU A 81 -38.51 28.52 5.99
C GLU A 81 -37.47 29.34 6.76
N GLN A 82 -36.38 29.75 6.11
CA GLN A 82 -35.34 30.56 6.77
C GLN A 82 -35.80 31.98 7.09
N PHE A 83 -36.67 32.59 6.26
CA PHE A 83 -37.28 33.88 6.58
C PHE A 83 -38.22 33.77 7.78
N GLU A 84 -38.99 32.69 7.87
CA GLU A 84 -39.87 32.39 9.01
C GLU A 84 -39.07 32.17 10.30
N ASP A 85 -38.03 31.33 10.27
CA ASP A 85 -37.14 31.09 11.42
C ASP A 85 -36.45 32.38 11.92
N ARG A 86 -35.95 33.22 11.00
CA ARG A 86 -35.36 34.52 11.37
C ARG A 86 -36.40 35.48 11.95
N ASN A 87 -37.62 35.50 11.43
CA ASN A 87 -38.71 36.31 11.99
C ASN A 87 -39.11 35.81 13.39
N ALA A 88 -39.19 34.50 13.61
CA ALA A 88 -39.48 33.90 14.90
C ALA A 88 -38.41 34.24 15.95
N LYS A 89 -37.12 34.08 15.60
CA LYS A 89 -35.99 34.42 16.48
C LYS A 89 -35.93 35.91 16.84
N ALA A 90 -36.24 36.80 15.89
CA ALA A 90 -36.31 38.23 16.17
C ALA A 90 -37.43 38.56 17.16
N LYS A 91 -38.57 37.88 17.05
CA LYS A 91 -39.70 38.01 17.97
C LYS A 91 -39.36 37.51 19.38
N GLU A 92 -38.67 36.38 19.50
CA GLU A 92 -38.21 35.82 20.78
C GLU A 92 -37.21 36.75 21.50
N ARG A 93 -36.42 37.50 20.75
CA ARG A 93 -35.45 38.48 21.28
C ARG A 93 -36.07 39.84 21.61
N GLU A 94 -37.40 39.97 21.51
CA GLU A 94 -38.16 41.20 21.70
C GLU A 94 -37.62 42.38 20.86
N GLU A 95 -37.03 42.08 19.69
CA GLU A 95 -36.59 43.11 18.77
C GLU A 95 -37.83 43.86 18.25
N ARG A 96 -37.87 45.19 18.40
CA ARG A 96 -38.96 46.06 17.90
C ARG A 96 -39.03 46.16 16.37
N ASN A 97 -38.46 45.20 15.65
CA ASN A 97 -38.40 45.20 14.20
C ASN A 97 -39.63 44.51 13.61
N ASN A 98 -40.22 45.11 12.58
CA ASN A 98 -41.28 44.48 11.81
C ASN A 98 -40.74 43.26 11.05
N PRO A 99 -41.49 42.14 10.96
CA PRO A 99 -41.05 40.95 10.23
C PRO A 99 -40.93 41.26 8.72
N LEU A 100 -39.88 40.72 8.09
CA LEU A 100 -39.78 40.73 6.64
C LEU A 100 -40.41 39.43 6.14
N GLU A 101 -41.55 39.54 5.48
CA GLU A 101 -42.22 38.41 4.82
C GLU A 101 -42.03 38.55 3.31
N LEU A 102 -41.72 37.42 2.65
CA LEU A 102 -41.49 37.38 1.22
C LEU A 102 -42.67 36.68 0.54
N ARG A 103 -43.10 37.21 -0.60
CA ARG A 103 -43.98 36.50 -1.54
C ARG A 103 -43.13 35.92 -2.64
N ILE A 104 -43.45 34.70 -3.08
CA ILE A 104 -42.70 34.03 -4.15
C ILE A 104 -43.67 33.52 -5.21
N GLY A 105 -43.40 33.86 -6.46
CA GLY A 105 -44.02 33.31 -7.65
C GLY A 105 -43.07 32.40 -8.41
N LEU A 106 -43.53 31.22 -8.83
CA LEU A 106 -42.74 30.25 -9.59
C LEU A 106 -43.49 29.80 -10.85
N ASP A 107 -42.86 29.97 -12.00
CA ASP A 107 -43.34 29.47 -13.29
C ASP A 107 -42.23 28.72 -14.04
N ILE A 108 -42.61 27.90 -15.02
CA ILE A 108 -41.71 27.37 -16.05
C ILE A 108 -42.17 27.87 -17.41
N GLY A 109 -41.24 28.40 -18.21
CA GLY A 109 -41.57 28.89 -19.54
C GLY A 109 -40.35 29.34 -20.33
N ASP A 110 -40.57 29.62 -21.61
CA ASP A 110 -39.52 30.12 -22.50
C ASP A 110 -39.11 31.54 -22.10
N ILE A 111 -37.79 31.70 -21.96
CA ILE A 111 -37.15 32.99 -21.69
C ILE A 111 -36.13 33.32 -22.79
N ILE A 112 -35.83 34.60 -22.87
CA ILE A 112 -34.74 35.17 -23.67
C ILE A 112 -33.71 35.71 -22.69
N VAL A 113 -32.48 35.22 -22.80
CA VAL A 113 -31.34 35.73 -22.04
C VAL A 113 -30.57 36.71 -22.92
N LYS A 114 -30.31 37.92 -22.40
CA LYS A 114 -29.54 38.95 -23.09
C LYS A 114 -28.78 39.80 -22.09
N GLN A 115 -27.46 39.99 -22.28
CA GLN A 115 -26.59 40.76 -21.37
C GLN A 115 -26.74 40.35 -19.89
N GLY A 116 -26.98 39.06 -19.64
CA GLY A 116 -27.17 38.52 -18.31
C GLY A 116 -28.57 38.75 -17.69
N ASP A 117 -29.47 39.47 -18.33
CA ASP A 117 -30.87 39.64 -17.90
C ASP A 117 -31.81 38.63 -18.58
N VAL A 118 -32.99 38.42 -18.01
CA VAL A 118 -34.01 37.49 -18.51
C VAL A 118 -35.29 38.23 -18.87
N PHE A 119 -35.83 37.89 -20.04
CA PHE A 119 -37.06 38.46 -20.59
C PHE A 119 -37.98 37.35 -21.10
N GLY A 120 -39.28 37.62 -21.17
CA GLY A 120 -40.23 36.69 -21.78
C GLY A 120 -41.49 36.50 -20.95
N ASN A 121 -42.40 35.70 -21.49
CA ASN A 121 -43.70 35.47 -20.86
C ASN A 121 -43.56 34.76 -19.51
N GLY A 122 -42.61 33.82 -19.37
CA GLY A 122 -42.37 33.11 -18.10
C GLY A 122 -42.02 34.05 -16.94
N VAL A 123 -41.21 35.09 -17.19
CA VAL A 123 -40.85 36.10 -16.18
C VAL A 123 -42.08 36.92 -15.77
N ASN A 124 -42.90 37.33 -16.76
CA ASN A 124 -44.11 38.09 -16.50
C ASN A 124 -45.15 37.27 -15.72
N ILE A 125 -45.33 35.99 -16.05
CA ILE A 125 -46.23 35.08 -15.32
C ILE A 125 -45.74 34.91 -13.89
N ALA A 126 -44.46 34.59 -13.68
CA ALA A 126 -43.88 34.43 -12.34
C ALA A 126 -44.05 35.68 -11.47
N ALA A 127 -43.84 36.88 -12.03
CA ALA A 127 -44.08 38.14 -11.31
C ALA A 127 -45.54 38.35 -10.91
N ARG A 128 -46.49 37.86 -11.71
CA ARG A 128 -47.91 37.94 -11.35
C ARG A 128 -48.29 36.90 -10.30
N LEU A 129 -47.74 35.71 -10.39
CA LEU A 129 -47.92 34.67 -9.36
C LEU A 129 -47.38 35.15 -8.01
N GLU A 130 -46.23 35.82 -7.98
CA GLU A 130 -45.69 36.44 -6.77
C GLU A 130 -46.72 37.39 -6.14
N SER A 131 -47.28 38.30 -6.94
CA SER A 131 -48.23 39.29 -6.41
C SER A 131 -49.52 38.67 -5.83
N MET A 132 -49.87 37.46 -6.27
CA MET A 132 -51.01 36.69 -5.76
C MET A 132 -50.66 35.82 -4.56
N ALA A 133 -49.38 35.57 -4.29
CA ALA A 133 -48.98 34.73 -3.17
C ALA A 133 -49.39 35.40 -1.84
N ALA A 134 -49.81 34.59 -0.88
CA ALA A 134 -49.95 35.08 0.49
C ALA A 134 -48.58 35.55 1.03
N ALA A 135 -48.58 36.45 2.02
CA ALA A 135 -47.36 36.81 2.73
C ALA A 135 -46.65 35.54 3.23
N GLY A 136 -45.32 35.42 3.06
CA GLY A 136 -44.57 34.19 3.39
C GLY A 136 -45.01 32.95 2.59
N GLY A 137 -45.67 33.13 1.44
CA GLY A 137 -46.25 32.06 0.64
C GLY A 137 -45.56 31.89 -0.72
N ILE A 138 -45.79 30.72 -1.32
CA ILE A 138 -45.33 30.39 -2.68
C ILE A 138 -46.55 30.14 -3.57
N CYS A 139 -46.64 30.85 -4.69
CA CYS A 139 -47.65 30.66 -5.71
C CYS A 139 -46.98 30.09 -6.97
N VAL A 140 -47.56 29.04 -7.54
CA VAL A 140 -47.01 28.33 -8.70
C VAL A 140 -48.02 28.27 -9.85
N SER A 141 -47.53 28.27 -11.10
CA SER A 141 -48.38 27.99 -12.26
C SER A 141 -48.77 26.52 -12.32
N GLN A 142 -49.82 26.19 -13.07
CA GLN A 142 -50.18 24.80 -13.38
C GLN A 142 -48.99 24.02 -13.97
N ARG A 143 -48.27 24.60 -14.92
CA ARG A 143 -47.12 23.95 -15.58
C ARG A 143 -46.03 23.59 -14.59
N ALA A 144 -45.74 24.50 -13.65
CA ALA A 144 -44.78 24.22 -12.60
C ALA A 144 -45.31 23.11 -11.66
N ARG A 145 -46.57 23.19 -11.23
CA ARG A 145 -47.20 22.19 -10.36
C ARG A 145 -47.13 20.76 -10.93
N GLU A 146 -47.31 20.60 -12.23
CA GLU A 146 -47.23 19.29 -12.90
C GLU A 146 -45.86 18.62 -12.72
N HIS A 147 -44.78 19.39 -12.59
CA HIS A 147 -43.42 18.90 -12.34
C HIS A 147 -43.10 18.70 -10.84
N LEU A 148 -44.03 19.05 -9.95
CA LEU A 148 -43.87 18.96 -8.49
C LEU A 148 -44.57 17.75 -7.87
N GLY A 149 -45.14 16.84 -8.67
CA GLY A 149 -45.85 15.66 -8.15
C GLY A 149 -45.02 14.71 -7.28
N GLN A 150 -43.69 14.79 -7.35
CA GLN A 150 -42.75 14.04 -6.52
C GLN A 150 -42.56 14.61 -5.10
N PHE A 151 -43.04 15.82 -4.83
CA PHE A 151 -42.96 16.43 -3.51
C PHE A 151 -44.23 16.13 -2.71
N GLU A 152 -44.08 15.71 -1.45
CA GLU A 152 -45.19 15.62 -0.49
C GLU A 152 -45.61 17.04 -0.07
N VAL A 153 -46.32 17.76 -0.94
CA VAL A 153 -46.74 19.15 -0.75
C VAL A 153 -48.21 19.31 -1.09
N GLN A 154 -48.93 20.08 -0.29
CA GLN A 154 -50.33 20.41 -0.56
C GLN A 154 -50.45 21.74 -1.28
N PHE A 155 -51.36 21.78 -2.26
CA PHE A 155 -51.65 22.95 -3.08
C PHE A 155 -53.11 23.32 -2.96
N VAL A 156 -53.40 24.61 -2.77
CA VAL A 156 -54.72 25.20 -2.86
C VAL A 156 -54.88 25.80 -4.25
N ASP A 157 -55.86 25.31 -5.00
CA ASP A 157 -56.16 25.80 -6.34
C ASP A 157 -56.83 27.19 -6.27
N LEU A 158 -56.22 28.17 -6.95
CA LEU A 158 -56.74 29.53 -7.05
C LEU A 158 -57.57 29.74 -8.32
N GLY A 159 -57.76 28.70 -9.14
CA GLY A 159 -58.49 28.76 -10.40
C GLY A 159 -57.72 29.48 -11.51
N GLU A 160 -58.42 29.74 -12.61
CA GLU A 160 -57.89 30.46 -13.77
C GLU A 160 -57.76 31.96 -13.50
N GLN A 161 -56.55 32.49 -13.74
CA GLN A 161 -56.22 33.89 -13.52
C GLN A 161 -55.97 34.59 -14.86
N ARG A 162 -56.70 35.69 -15.10
CA ARG A 162 -56.44 36.57 -16.23
C ARG A 162 -55.37 37.57 -15.85
N LEU A 163 -54.16 37.35 -16.36
CA LEU A 163 -53.01 38.17 -16.05
C LEU A 163 -52.87 39.31 -17.06
N LYS A 164 -52.47 40.50 -16.58
CA LYS A 164 -52.27 41.67 -17.44
C LYS A 164 -51.25 41.35 -18.53
N ASN A 165 -51.62 41.60 -19.79
CA ASN A 165 -50.80 41.37 -20.99
C ASN A 165 -50.51 39.88 -21.30
N ILE A 166 -51.32 38.96 -20.79
CA ILE A 166 -51.24 37.53 -21.10
C ILE A 166 -52.60 37.11 -21.68
N ILE A 167 -52.58 36.58 -22.91
CA ILE A 167 -53.81 36.27 -23.66
C ILE A 167 -54.55 35.08 -23.05
N GLU A 168 -53.82 34.03 -22.71
CA GLU A 168 -54.38 32.80 -22.13
C GLU A 168 -54.44 32.89 -20.61
N PRO A 169 -55.56 32.50 -19.97
CA PRO A 169 -55.63 32.44 -18.52
C PRO A 169 -54.63 31.42 -17.97
N VAL A 170 -53.96 31.78 -16.87
CA VAL A 170 -53.02 30.88 -16.17
C VAL A 170 -53.69 30.37 -14.91
N ARG A 171 -53.84 29.05 -14.79
CA ARG A 171 -54.30 28.45 -13.54
C ARG A 171 -53.17 28.46 -12.51
N ALA A 172 -53.47 28.98 -11.32
CA ALA A 172 -52.49 29.23 -10.27
C ALA A 172 -52.81 28.42 -9.01
N PHE A 173 -51.77 28.08 -8.26
CA PHE A 173 -51.87 27.27 -7.05
C PHE A 173 -51.03 27.86 -5.93
N GLN A 174 -51.63 28.02 -4.76
CA GLN A 174 -50.95 28.43 -3.54
C GLN A 174 -50.42 27.19 -2.81
N VAL A 175 -49.15 27.20 -2.42
CA VAL A 175 -48.56 26.16 -1.58
C VAL A 175 -49.02 26.36 -0.13
N THR A 176 -49.53 25.31 0.52
CA THR A 176 -50.03 25.38 1.89
C THR A 176 -48.88 25.45 2.90
N ARG A 177 -48.93 26.44 3.80
CA ARG A 177 -47.97 26.59 4.92
C ARG A 177 -47.93 25.30 5.78
N GLY A 178 -46.74 24.85 6.14
CA GLY A 178 -46.52 23.63 6.95
C GLY A 178 -46.63 22.30 6.20
N SER A 179 -47.05 22.30 4.92
CA SER A 179 -47.14 21.07 4.11
C SER A 179 -45.83 20.68 3.42
N VAL A 180 -44.77 21.49 3.53
CA VAL A 180 -43.50 21.19 2.86
C VAL A 180 -42.65 20.27 3.73
N GLY A 181 -42.84 18.96 3.58
CA GLY A 181 -41.99 17.94 4.19
C GLY A 181 -40.59 17.90 3.55
N LEU A 182 -39.72 18.87 3.87
CA LEU A 182 -38.38 19.02 3.28
C LEU A 182 -37.34 18.03 3.86
N LYS A 183 -37.65 16.73 3.88
CA LYS A 183 -36.66 15.69 4.26
C LYS A 183 -35.47 15.61 3.28
N TYR A 184 -35.59 16.18 2.08
CA TYR A 184 -34.59 16.06 1.00
C TYR A 184 -33.56 17.21 0.91
N LEU A 185 -33.70 18.29 1.70
CA LEU A 185 -32.83 19.48 1.58
C LEU A 185 -31.38 19.26 2.04
N PHE A 186 -31.12 18.27 2.90
CA PHE A 186 -29.81 18.11 3.55
C PHE A 186 -28.97 16.91 3.08
N LEU A 187 -29.50 16.04 2.20
CA LEU A 187 -28.79 14.81 1.82
C LEU A 187 -27.61 15.07 0.86
N HIS A 188 -27.70 16.05 -0.05
CA HIS A 188 -26.73 16.21 -1.14
C HIS A 188 -25.37 16.77 -0.69
N LYS A 189 -25.32 17.71 0.25
CA LYS A 189 -24.06 18.39 0.63
C LYS A 189 -23.16 17.54 1.55
N ARG A 190 -23.76 16.63 2.34
CA ARG A 190 -23.03 15.81 3.32
C ARG A 190 -22.47 14.52 2.72
N ILE A 191 -23.13 13.97 1.70
CA ILE A 191 -22.70 12.74 0.99
C ILE A 191 -21.50 13.05 0.09
N TYR A 192 -21.55 14.11 -0.73
CA TYR A 192 -20.46 14.48 -1.63
C TYR A 192 -19.14 14.84 -0.90
N ARG A 193 -19.22 15.56 0.23
CA ARG A 193 -18.03 15.89 1.04
C ARG A 193 -17.36 14.66 1.66
N ARG A 194 -18.14 13.66 2.08
CA ARG A 194 -17.61 12.41 2.65
C ARG A 194 -17.03 11.49 1.58
N MET A 195 -17.66 11.44 0.40
CA MET A 195 -17.15 10.66 -0.73
C MET A 195 -15.84 11.23 -1.30
N ALA A 196 -15.71 12.56 -1.37
CA ALA A 196 -14.48 13.21 -1.83
C ALA A 196 -13.27 12.95 -0.90
N LEU A 197 -13.49 12.96 0.42
CA LEU A 197 -12.44 12.64 1.40
C LEU A 197 -12.00 11.17 1.31
N LEU A 198 -12.95 10.25 1.14
CA LEU A 198 -12.64 8.82 0.98
C LEU A 198 -11.87 8.54 -0.32
N LEU A 199 -12.27 9.14 -1.44
CA LEU A 199 -11.55 9.01 -2.71
C LEU A 199 -10.13 9.60 -2.64
N GLY A 200 -9.94 10.72 -1.96
CA GLY A 200 -8.62 11.31 -1.74
C GLY A 200 -7.70 10.42 -0.89
N LEU A 201 -8.25 9.80 0.18
CA LEU A 201 -7.50 8.85 1.01
C LEU A 201 -7.09 7.60 0.22
N VAL A 202 -8.02 7.02 -0.55
CA VAL A 202 -7.73 5.85 -1.40
C VAL A 202 -6.64 6.19 -2.42
N PHE A 203 -6.69 7.37 -3.04
CA PHE A 203 -5.67 7.81 -3.98
C PHE A 203 -4.28 7.93 -3.33
N LEU A 204 -4.19 8.50 -2.11
CA LEU A 204 -2.94 8.58 -1.36
C LEU A 204 -2.40 7.20 -0.96
N ILE A 205 -3.28 6.27 -0.57
CA ILE A 205 -2.89 4.89 -0.27
C ILE A 205 -2.33 4.22 -1.53
N VAL A 206 -3.01 4.34 -2.67
CA VAL A 206 -2.54 3.76 -3.94
C VAL A 206 -1.21 4.37 -4.38
N LEU A 207 -1.02 5.68 -4.24
CA LEU A 207 0.25 6.35 -4.49
C LEU A 207 1.35 5.87 -3.55
N GLY A 208 1.06 5.70 -2.26
CA GLY A 208 2.00 5.17 -1.27
C GLY A 208 2.42 3.74 -1.58
N ILE A 209 1.48 2.88 -1.97
CA ILE A 209 1.74 1.51 -2.40
C ILE A 209 2.59 1.51 -3.68
N LEU A 210 2.24 2.33 -4.68
CA LEU A 210 2.99 2.41 -5.93
C LEU A 210 4.42 2.92 -5.71
N ALA A 211 4.59 3.95 -4.87
CA ALA A 211 5.91 4.47 -4.50
C ALA A 211 6.73 3.42 -3.72
N TYR A 212 6.09 2.67 -2.82
CA TYR A 212 6.73 1.57 -2.12
C TYR A 212 7.24 0.50 -3.10
N PHE A 213 6.41 0.03 -4.03
CA PHE A 213 6.83 -0.96 -5.04
C PHE A 213 7.88 -0.45 -6.05
N LEU A 214 7.98 0.86 -6.26
CA LEU A 214 9.01 1.47 -7.10
C LEU A 214 10.34 1.68 -6.37
N TRP A 215 10.31 1.88 -5.05
CA TRP A 215 11.49 2.19 -4.24
C TRP A 215 12.05 0.98 -3.49
N TYR A 216 11.25 -0.06 -3.24
CA TYR A 216 11.72 -1.25 -2.55
C TYR A 216 12.67 -2.02 -3.47
N PRO A 217 13.92 -2.29 -3.03
CA PRO A 217 14.86 -3.08 -3.81
C PRO A 217 14.24 -4.46 -4.06
N ARG A 218 14.35 -4.93 -5.31
CA ARG A 218 13.73 -6.18 -5.76
C ARG A 218 14.54 -7.42 -5.41
N GLY A 219 15.80 -7.25 -5.01
CA GLY A 219 16.70 -8.32 -4.58
C GLY A 219 16.71 -8.58 -3.06
N PRO A 220 17.41 -9.64 -2.61
CA PRO A 220 17.62 -9.90 -1.18
C PRO A 220 18.34 -8.72 -0.52
N GLY A 221 17.96 -8.40 0.72
CA GLY A 221 18.59 -7.31 1.48
C GLY A 221 20.06 -7.56 1.83
N ASP A 222 20.45 -8.84 1.88
CA ASP A 222 21.82 -9.32 2.05
C ASP A 222 22.04 -10.48 1.05
N PRO A 223 22.65 -10.20 -0.12
CA PRO A 223 22.88 -11.22 -1.14
C PRO A 223 23.84 -12.33 -0.71
N GLU A 224 24.83 -12.01 0.12
CA GLU A 224 25.81 -12.99 0.62
C GLU A 224 25.12 -14.02 1.52
N ALA A 225 24.34 -13.55 2.50
CA ALA A 225 23.58 -14.42 3.39
C ALA A 225 22.53 -15.26 2.66
N PHE A 226 21.87 -14.69 1.65
CA PHE A 226 20.94 -15.43 0.79
C PHE A 226 21.63 -16.58 0.07
N LEU A 227 22.78 -16.32 -0.56
CA LEU A 227 23.53 -17.33 -1.29
C LEU A 227 24.08 -18.42 -0.36
N ASP A 228 24.61 -18.05 0.81
CA ASP A 228 25.07 -19.02 1.81
C ASP A 228 23.93 -19.95 2.27
N GLN A 229 22.71 -19.43 2.44
CA GLN A 229 21.54 -20.26 2.74
C GLN A 229 21.22 -21.23 1.59
N GLN A 230 21.19 -20.74 0.33
CA GLN A 230 20.92 -21.59 -0.83
C GLN A 230 21.94 -22.73 -0.94
N LEU A 231 23.23 -22.42 -0.75
CA LEU A 231 24.31 -23.40 -0.75
C LEU A 231 24.19 -24.43 0.38
N ALA A 232 23.70 -24.03 1.56
CA ALA A 232 23.45 -24.95 2.67
C ALA A 232 22.26 -25.90 2.43
N GLU A 233 21.31 -25.52 1.57
CA GLU A 233 20.14 -26.34 1.23
C GLU A 233 20.38 -27.29 0.04
N MET A 234 21.47 -27.11 -0.71
CA MET A 234 21.78 -27.93 -1.88
C MET A 234 22.01 -29.41 -1.52
N GLN A 235 21.26 -30.28 -2.19
CA GLN A 235 21.32 -31.72 -1.99
C GLN A 235 22.64 -32.34 -2.46
N CYS A 236 23.08 -33.39 -1.78
CA CYS A 236 24.33 -34.11 -2.05
C CYS A 236 25.55 -33.16 -2.14
N SER A 237 25.56 -32.12 -1.30
CA SER A 237 26.61 -31.13 -1.29
C SER A 237 26.86 -30.56 0.11
N TRP A 238 28.10 -30.12 0.33
CA TRP A 238 28.48 -29.32 1.47
C TRP A 238 29.25 -28.11 0.95
N LEU A 239 28.53 -27.08 0.55
CA LEU A 239 29.09 -25.89 -0.08
C LEU A 239 29.09 -24.70 0.88
N ALA A 240 30.01 -23.77 0.63
CA ALA A 240 30.03 -22.47 1.28
C ALA A 240 30.70 -21.43 0.37
N LEU A 241 30.39 -20.16 0.58
CA LEU A 241 31.16 -19.07 -0.03
C LEU A 241 32.59 -19.05 0.54
N SER A 242 33.58 -18.92 -0.35
CA SER A 242 34.98 -18.62 0.00
C SER A 242 35.33 -17.16 -0.27
N GLU A 243 34.77 -16.59 -1.34
CA GLU A 243 34.93 -15.18 -1.70
C GLU A 243 33.59 -14.66 -2.24
N PHE A 244 33.26 -13.42 -1.89
CA PHE A 244 32.07 -12.72 -2.33
C PHE A 244 32.42 -11.26 -2.62
N SER A 245 31.97 -10.74 -3.75
CA SER A 245 32.10 -9.32 -4.08
C SER A 245 30.92 -8.83 -4.92
N GLU A 246 30.48 -7.60 -4.64
CA GLU A 246 29.40 -6.94 -5.38
C GLU A 246 29.98 -5.98 -6.43
N GLY A 247 29.65 -6.22 -7.70
CA GLY A 247 30.02 -5.37 -8.83
C GLY A 247 28.82 -4.65 -9.45
N SER A 248 29.08 -3.80 -10.45
CA SER A 248 28.02 -3.10 -11.20
C SER A 248 27.11 -4.03 -12.01
N ASP A 249 27.64 -5.19 -12.39
CA ASP A 249 27.02 -6.14 -13.32
C ASP A 249 26.42 -7.36 -12.59
N GLY A 250 26.47 -7.36 -11.26
CA GLY A 250 26.06 -8.48 -10.41
C GLY A 250 27.11 -8.87 -9.38
N VAL A 251 26.89 -9.99 -8.70
CA VAL A 251 27.80 -10.54 -7.70
C VAL A 251 28.79 -11.53 -8.32
N GLU A 252 30.05 -11.42 -7.92
CA GLU A 252 31.08 -12.42 -8.22
C GLU A 252 31.34 -13.27 -6.98
N ILE A 253 31.25 -14.60 -7.15
CA ILE A 253 31.38 -15.55 -6.04
C ILE A 253 32.33 -16.70 -6.37
N SER A 254 33.06 -17.13 -5.36
CA SER A 254 33.87 -18.35 -5.37
C SER A 254 33.32 -19.32 -4.33
N LEU A 255 33.09 -20.56 -4.75
CA LEU A 255 32.59 -21.63 -3.88
C LEU A 255 33.73 -22.54 -3.43
N ARG A 256 33.61 -23.02 -2.19
CA ARG A 256 34.42 -24.11 -1.65
C ARG A 256 33.55 -25.21 -1.07
N GLY A 257 34.13 -26.40 -0.90
CA GLY A 257 33.48 -27.52 -0.25
C GLY A 257 33.45 -28.75 -1.14
N ALA A 258 32.38 -29.54 -1.10
CA ALA A 258 32.29 -30.80 -1.84
C ALA A 258 30.88 -31.06 -2.39
N SER A 259 30.78 -31.74 -3.55
CA SER A 259 29.51 -32.10 -4.18
C SER A 259 29.65 -33.30 -5.12
N VAL A 260 28.59 -34.11 -5.22
CA VAL A 260 28.49 -35.25 -6.15
C VAL A 260 28.46 -34.82 -7.63
N ALA A 261 28.04 -33.59 -7.94
CA ALA A 261 27.98 -33.08 -9.30
C ALA A 261 28.59 -31.66 -9.40
N PRO A 262 29.93 -31.54 -9.30
CA PRO A 262 30.58 -30.24 -9.31
C PRO A 262 30.40 -29.54 -10.67
N GLY A 263 30.41 -28.21 -10.64
CA GLY A 263 30.39 -27.38 -11.85
C GLY A 263 28.99 -27.15 -12.43
N PRO A 264 28.61 -27.75 -13.59
CA PRO A 264 27.43 -27.33 -14.34
C PRO A 264 26.10 -27.48 -13.61
N SER A 265 25.98 -28.44 -12.68
CA SER A 265 24.75 -28.67 -11.92
C SER A 265 24.57 -27.65 -10.81
N ILE A 266 25.65 -27.34 -10.08
CA ILE A 266 25.69 -26.27 -9.06
C ILE A 266 25.38 -24.94 -9.74
N GLN A 267 26.08 -24.64 -10.84
CA GLN A 267 25.86 -23.40 -11.58
C GLN A 267 24.41 -23.25 -12.04
N ARG A 268 23.81 -24.27 -12.66
CA ARG A 268 22.41 -24.20 -13.11
C ARG A 268 21.43 -23.98 -11.96
N THR A 269 21.63 -24.67 -10.84
CA THR A 269 20.73 -24.57 -9.69
C THR A 269 20.87 -23.20 -9.02
N LEU A 270 22.10 -22.77 -8.74
CA LEU A 270 22.37 -21.49 -8.07
C LEU A 270 21.92 -20.30 -8.92
N MET A 271 22.19 -20.33 -10.23
CA MET A 271 21.76 -19.27 -11.15
C MET A 271 20.24 -19.15 -11.18
N ARG A 272 19.52 -20.28 -11.18
CA ARG A 272 18.06 -20.29 -11.17
C ARG A 272 17.48 -19.69 -9.89
N GLU A 273 18.00 -20.09 -8.73
CA GLU A 273 17.53 -19.56 -7.43
C GLU A 273 17.88 -18.08 -7.27
N ALA A 274 19.06 -17.66 -7.71
CA ALA A 274 19.46 -16.26 -7.70
C ALA A 274 18.58 -15.40 -8.63
N GLU A 275 18.31 -15.85 -9.86
CA GLU A 275 17.42 -15.15 -10.80
C GLU A 275 16.00 -15.03 -10.24
N ALA A 276 15.48 -16.08 -9.60
CA ALA A 276 14.17 -16.05 -8.95
C ALA A 276 14.08 -15.02 -7.80
N ALA A 277 15.22 -14.69 -7.20
CA ALA A 277 15.37 -13.68 -6.15
C ALA A 277 15.82 -12.29 -6.68
N ASP A 278 15.78 -12.05 -8.00
CA ASP A 278 16.28 -10.82 -8.65
C ASP A 278 17.75 -10.49 -8.32
N LEU A 279 18.56 -11.54 -8.13
CA LEU A 279 20.00 -11.47 -7.89
C LEU A 279 20.76 -11.96 -9.14
N THR A 280 21.62 -11.12 -9.69
CA THR A 280 22.44 -11.48 -10.85
C THR A 280 23.82 -11.95 -10.37
N ILE A 281 24.20 -13.18 -10.73
CA ILE A 281 25.56 -13.70 -10.51
C ILE A 281 26.35 -13.52 -11.81
N SER A 282 27.31 -12.59 -11.81
CA SER A 282 28.11 -12.25 -13.00
C SER A 282 29.27 -13.22 -13.22
N ARG A 283 29.84 -13.75 -12.14
CA ARG A 283 30.91 -14.75 -12.17
C ARG A 283 30.73 -15.77 -11.04
N LEU A 284 30.89 -17.04 -11.37
CA LEU A 284 30.84 -18.15 -10.42
C LEU A 284 32.10 -19.02 -10.63
N ASN A 285 32.94 -19.11 -9.60
CA ASN A 285 34.09 -20.01 -9.57
C ASN A 285 33.78 -21.21 -8.67
N VAL A 286 34.03 -22.42 -9.18
CA VAL A 286 33.76 -23.71 -8.50
C VAL A 286 34.99 -24.61 -8.46
N ASN A 287 36.18 -24.09 -8.80
CA ASN A 287 37.41 -24.87 -8.84
C ASN A 287 37.78 -25.44 -7.46
N ARG A 288 37.34 -24.77 -6.38
CA ARG A 288 37.53 -25.22 -5.00
C ARG A 288 36.40 -26.12 -4.48
N VAL A 289 35.58 -26.68 -5.37
CA VAL A 289 34.54 -27.66 -5.02
C VAL A 289 34.98 -29.08 -5.39
N ALA A 290 35.16 -29.92 -4.38
CA ALA A 290 35.55 -31.30 -4.52
C ALA A 290 34.48 -32.14 -5.22
N PRO A 291 34.84 -32.95 -6.24
CA PRO A 291 33.97 -34.02 -6.71
C PRO A 291 33.82 -35.09 -5.63
N MET A 292 32.62 -35.60 -5.43
CA MET A 292 32.34 -36.73 -4.56
C MET A 292 31.65 -37.87 -5.30
N GLU A 293 31.78 -39.09 -4.79
CA GLU A 293 31.04 -40.22 -5.32
C GLU A 293 29.57 -40.16 -4.93
N VAL A 294 28.70 -40.70 -5.81
CA VAL A 294 27.25 -40.76 -5.56
C VAL A 294 26.91 -41.53 -4.27
N SER A 295 27.71 -42.54 -3.94
CA SER A 295 27.62 -43.33 -2.70
C SER A 295 27.67 -42.44 -1.44
N GLN A 296 28.42 -41.34 -1.48
CA GLN A 296 28.64 -40.46 -0.34
C GLN A 296 27.52 -39.42 -0.14
N CYS A 297 26.55 -39.31 -1.06
CA CYS A 297 25.45 -38.36 -0.89
C CYS A 297 24.66 -38.61 0.41
N GLN A 298 24.47 -39.88 0.79
CA GLN A 298 23.71 -40.21 2.00
C GLN A 298 24.37 -39.69 3.28
N LEU A 299 25.71 -39.74 3.35
CA LEU A 299 26.47 -39.14 4.44
C LEU A 299 26.22 -37.63 4.47
N LEU A 300 26.45 -36.93 3.35
CA LEU A 300 26.24 -35.48 3.28
C LEU A 300 24.82 -35.05 3.64
N GLU A 301 23.80 -35.73 3.13
CA GLU A 301 22.40 -35.39 3.42
C GLU A 301 22.02 -35.62 4.88
N SER A 302 22.70 -36.55 5.56
CA SER A 302 22.49 -36.78 6.99
C SER A 302 23.21 -35.70 7.80
N LEU A 303 24.47 -35.38 7.47
CA LEU A 303 25.25 -34.32 8.13
C LEU A 303 24.63 -32.93 7.93
N ARG A 304 24.14 -32.62 6.73
CA ARG A 304 23.60 -31.30 6.32
C ARG A 304 22.46 -30.83 7.22
N ARG A 305 21.61 -31.75 7.70
CA ARG A 305 20.49 -31.43 8.61
C ARG A 305 20.94 -30.95 9.98
N TYR A 306 22.17 -31.28 10.37
CA TYR A 306 22.78 -30.95 11.65
C TYR A 306 24.01 -30.05 11.48
N ARG A 307 24.07 -29.33 10.36
CA ARG A 307 25.15 -28.38 10.08
C ARG A 307 25.21 -27.30 11.16
N HIS A 308 26.40 -27.03 11.67
CA HIS A 308 26.62 -25.95 12.61
C HIS A 308 26.36 -24.59 11.92
N THR A 309 25.56 -23.74 12.55
CA THR A 309 25.15 -22.43 12.01
C THR A 309 25.82 -21.25 12.72
N GLY A 310 26.72 -21.51 13.67
CA GLY A 310 27.49 -20.48 14.36
C GLY A 310 28.71 -20.00 13.56
N ILE A 311 29.64 -19.34 14.26
CA ILE A 311 30.89 -18.88 13.66
C ILE A 311 31.70 -20.11 13.22
N ARG A 312 32.12 -20.13 11.95
CA ARG A 312 32.96 -21.22 11.42
C ARG A 312 34.28 -21.27 12.18
N ARG A 313 34.64 -22.46 12.65
CA ARG A 313 35.86 -22.72 13.43
C ARG A 313 36.90 -23.49 12.61
N LEU A 314 36.46 -24.23 11.60
CA LEU A 314 37.34 -24.93 10.66
C LEU A 314 37.71 -24.05 9.45
N GLU A 315 39.02 -23.91 9.24
CA GLU A 315 39.61 -23.28 8.07
C GLU A 315 40.54 -24.27 7.35
N ALA A 316 40.71 -24.07 6.04
CA ALA A 316 41.61 -24.86 5.23
C ALA A 316 42.41 -23.94 4.32
N SER A 317 43.71 -24.20 4.23
CA SER A 317 44.66 -23.47 3.40
C SER A 317 45.70 -24.41 2.82
N GLU A 318 46.17 -24.11 1.62
CA GLU A 318 47.31 -24.79 1.01
C GLU A 318 48.58 -24.52 1.84
N THR A 319 49.43 -25.52 1.97
CA THR A 319 50.71 -25.41 2.69
C THR A 319 51.76 -26.30 2.04
N THR A 320 53.00 -26.21 2.51
CA THR A 320 54.06 -27.15 2.12
C THR A 320 54.51 -27.95 3.33
N ILE A 321 54.61 -29.27 3.18
CA ILE A 321 55.07 -30.19 4.21
C ILE A 321 56.43 -30.72 3.75
N GLY A 322 57.50 -30.15 4.30
CA GLY A 322 58.84 -30.38 3.76
C GLY A 322 58.99 -29.70 2.39
N ASN A 323 59.16 -30.49 1.33
CA ASN A 323 59.22 -30.00 -0.05
C ASN A 323 57.96 -30.35 -0.87
N ASP A 324 57.01 -31.09 -0.29
CA ASP A 324 55.84 -31.57 -1.00
C ASP A 324 54.64 -30.64 -0.74
N PRO A 325 53.76 -30.46 -1.73
CA PRO A 325 52.50 -29.74 -1.54
C PRO A 325 51.63 -30.51 -0.55
N GLY A 326 50.96 -29.77 0.33
CA GLY A 326 50.09 -30.35 1.34
C GLY A 326 48.95 -29.42 1.70
N VAL A 327 48.07 -29.93 2.55
CA VAL A 327 46.96 -29.14 3.09
C VAL A 327 47.16 -28.92 4.58
N ARG A 328 46.94 -27.67 5.01
CA ARG A 328 46.75 -27.34 6.42
C ARG A 328 45.29 -27.07 6.67
N PHE A 329 44.70 -27.86 7.55
CA PHE A 329 43.43 -27.56 8.16
C PHE A 329 43.69 -26.99 9.56
N THR A 330 43.12 -25.84 9.85
CA THR A 330 43.25 -25.18 11.15
C THR A 330 41.89 -25.13 11.81
N LEU A 331 41.78 -25.72 13.00
CA LEU A 331 40.62 -25.54 13.87
C LEU A 331 40.92 -24.45 14.88
N ILE A 332 40.14 -23.36 14.86
CA ILE A 332 40.23 -22.27 15.83
C ILE A 332 39.00 -22.29 16.72
N PHE A 333 39.17 -22.43 18.03
CA PHE A 333 38.06 -22.55 18.97
C PHE A 333 38.36 -21.93 20.34
N ASP A 334 37.30 -21.64 21.09
CA ASP A 334 37.38 -21.45 22.54
C ASP A 334 37.07 -22.80 23.22
N PRO A 335 37.97 -23.33 24.07
CA PRO A 335 37.74 -24.59 24.78
C PRO A 335 36.46 -24.61 25.63
N ASP A 336 36.03 -23.45 26.12
CA ASP A 336 34.81 -23.31 26.92
C ASP A 336 33.54 -23.33 26.06
N GLU A 337 33.66 -23.03 24.75
CA GLU A 337 32.55 -23.09 23.78
C GLU A 337 32.46 -24.44 23.04
N LEU A 338 33.54 -25.23 23.06
CA LEU A 338 33.57 -26.58 22.48
C LEU A 338 32.75 -27.53 23.36
N ALA A 339 31.82 -28.29 22.75
CA ALA A 339 30.99 -29.24 23.48
C ALA A 339 31.81 -30.25 24.31
N ASP A 340 31.22 -30.75 25.39
CA ASP A 340 31.84 -31.76 26.27
C ASP A 340 32.25 -33.04 25.51
N PHE A 341 31.54 -33.35 24.43
CA PHE A 341 31.89 -34.42 23.50
C PHE A 341 32.12 -33.82 22.11
N ALA A 342 33.35 -33.88 21.64
CA ALA A 342 33.74 -33.41 20.31
C ALA A 342 34.76 -34.37 19.70
N HIS A 343 34.52 -34.80 18.46
CA HIS A 343 35.43 -35.67 17.70
C HIS A 343 35.82 -35.03 16.37
N ILE A 344 37.04 -35.28 15.94
CA ILE A 344 37.56 -34.89 14.64
C ILE A 344 37.72 -36.15 13.80
N TYR A 345 37.18 -36.10 12.58
CA TYR A 345 37.36 -37.16 11.59
C TYR A 345 38.12 -36.61 10.38
N SER A 346 39.09 -37.38 9.90
CA SER A 346 39.72 -37.17 8.60
C SER A 346 38.85 -37.78 7.51
N ILE A 347 38.80 -37.12 6.35
CA ILE A 347 38.22 -37.66 5.13
C ILE A 347 39.33 -37.74 4.08
N ASP A 348 39.65 -38.97 3.69
CA ASP A 348 40.71 -39.25 2.71
C ASP A 348 40.20 -39.00 1.28
N PRO A 349 41.10 -38.91 0.28
CA PRO A 349 40.71 -38.67 -1.10
C PRO A 349 39.82 -39.74 -1.73
N ASP A 350 39.86 -40.97 -1.21
CA ASP A 350 38.95 -42.05 -1.61
C ASP A 350 37.57 -41.93 -0.95
N GLY A 351 37.37 -40.92 -0.10
CA GLY A 351 36.13 -40.67 0.59
C GLY A 351 35.94 -41.44 1.88
N SER A 352 36.92 -42.21 2.31
CA SER A 352 36.88 -42.92 3.58
C SER A 352 36.97 -41.94 4.75
N VAL A 353 36.21 -42.22 5.80
CA VAL A 353 36.13 -41.38 7.01
C VAL A 353 36.76 -42.15 8.16
N ILE A 354 37.74 -41.54 8.82
CA ILE A 354 38.53 -42.14 9.89
C ILE A 354 38.48 -41.21 11.10
N LEU A 355 38.25 -41.76 12.29
CA LEU A 355 38.37 -40.98 13.53
C LEU A 355 39.84 -40.58 13.71
N ALA A 356 40.10 -39.27 13.73
CA ALA A 356 41.43 -38.74 13.93
C ALA A 356 41.69 -38.51 15.42
N GLU A 357 40.82 -37.76 16.10
CA GLU A 357 41.05 -37.33 17.49
C GLU A 357 39.75 -37.13 18.28
N THR A 358 39.85 -37.33 19.59
CA THR A 358 38.82 -36.99 20.58
C THR A 358 39.04 -35.59 21.17
N ARG A 359 38.06 -35.07 21.90
CA ARG A 359 38.13 -33.75 22.55
C ARG A 359 39.34 -33.61 23.47
N ASP A 360 39.63 -34.62 24.28
CA ASP A 360 40.72 -34.56 25.24
C ASP A 360 42.09 -34.51 24.55
N GLU A 361 42.23 -35.23 23.45
CA GLU A 361 43.43 -35.19 22.59
C GLU A 361 43.56 -33.83 21.90
N LEU A 362 42.45 -33.31 21.35
CA LEU A 362 42.38 -32.01 20.68
C LEU A 362 42.79 -30.87 21.62
N VAL A 363 42.16 -30.76 22.80
CA VAL A 363 42.45 -29.71 23.79
C VAL A 363 43.87 -29.87 24.34
N GLY A 364 44.35 -31.11 24.49
CA GLY A 364 45.68 -31.40 25.01
C GLY A 364 46.84 -30.90 24.14
N ARG A 365 46.63 -30.76 22.82
CA ARG A 365 47.66 -30.28 21.88
C ARG A 365 47.40 -28.90 21.28
N ALA A 366 46.28 -28.27 21.64
CA ALA A 366 45.92 -26.97 21.11
C ALA A 366 46.87 -25.87 21.59
N GLU A 367 47.28 -25.00 20.68
CA GLU A 367 48.16 -23.88 20.99
C GLU A 367 47.34 -22.60 21.14
N GLN A 368 47.61 -21.82 22.19
CA GLN A 368 46.90 -20.57 22.41
C GLN A 368 47.35 -19.50 21.41
N THR A 369 46.41 -18.91 20.68
CA THR A 369 46.63 -17.83 19.72
C THR A 369 46.74 -16.47 20.42
N ALA A 370 47.27 -15.47 19.72
CA ALA A 370 47.52 -14.13 20.29
C ALA A 370 46.25 -13.39 20.74
N ASP A 371 45.10 -13.77 20.22
CA ASP A 371 43.76 -13.26 20.58
C ASP A 371 43.09 -14.05 21.72
N GLY A 372 43.79 -15.02 22.32
CA GLY A 372 43.33 -15.80 23.47
C GLY A 372 42.52 -17.05 23.12
N ARG A 373 42.23 -17.30 21.85
CA ARG A 373 41.63 -18.55 21.35
C ARG A 373 42.67 -19.67 21.28
N TYR A 374 42.24 -20.86 20.89
CA TYR A 374 43.11 -22.02 20.71
C TYR A 374 43.05 -22.46 19.25
N ALA A 375 44.20 -22.82 18.70
CA ALA A 375 44.35 -23.32 17.35
C ALA A 375 44.98 -24.70 17.33
N VAL A 376 44.49 -25.54 16.43
CA VAL A 376 45.02 -26.87 16.18
C VAL A 376 45.17 -27.06 14.68
N ASP A 377 46.41 -27.31 14.26
CA ASP A 377 46.71 -27.63 12.87
C ASP A 377 46.67 -29.15 12.63
N TYR A 378 46.10 -29.51 11.49
CA TYR A 378 46.13 -30.84 10.91
C TYR A 378 46.79 -30.72 9.54
N LEU A 379 47.86 -31.47 9.35
CA LEU A 379 48.63 -31.48 8.12
C LEU A 379 48.33 -32.76 7.37
N SER A 380 47.96 -32.63 6.09
CA SER A 380 47.74 -33.74 5.17
C SER A 380 48.78 -33.65 4.06
N ASP A 381 49.56 -34.71 3.87
CA ASP A 381 50.59 -34.88 2.84
C ASP A 381 50.06 -35.60 1.57
N HIS A 382 48.79 -35.98 1.57
CA HIS A 382 48.15 -36.57 0.40
C HIS A 382 47.84 -35.53 -0.67
N ILE A 383 48.02 -35.92 -1.93
CA ILE A 383 47.70 -35.14 -3.13
C ILE A 383 46.24 -35.38 -3.51
N GLY A 384 45.53 -34.31 -3.84
CA GLY A 384 44.12 -34.35 -4.22
C GLY A 384 43.19 -33.83 -3.12
N TRP A 385 41.92 -34.23 -3.19
CA TRP A 385 40.89 -33.73 -2.27
C TRP A 385 40.98 -34.41 -0.91
N GLY A 386 40.98 -33.62 0.16
CA GLY A 386 40.85 -34.11 1.54
C GLY A 386 39.93 -33.22 2.35
N GLY A 387 39.45 -33.73 3.48
CA GLY A 387 38.56 -32.98 4.35
C GLY A 387 38.70 -33.30 5.83
N ILE A 388 38.22 -32.37 6.67
CA ILE A 388 38.10 -32.56 8.11
C ILE A 388 36.67 -32.28 8.53
N LEU A 389 36.11 -33.21 9.30
CA LEU A 389 34.80 -33.14 9.93
C LEU A 389 34.98 -32.96 11.44
N LEU A 390 34.53 -31.83 11.98
CA LEU A 390 34.29 -31.65 13.41
C LEU A 390 32.85 -32.07 13.72
N MET A 391 32.71 -32.94 14.70
CA MET A 391 31.44 -33.36 15.27
C MET A 391 31.38 -32.97 16.74
N GLU A 392 30.27 -32.38 17.16
CA GLU A 392 29.99 -32.07 18.56
C GLU A 392 28.66 -32.70 19.00
N SER A 393 28.58 -33.06 20.28
CA SER A 393 27.42 -33.70 20.89
C SER A 393 27.27 -33.32 22.36
N ASN A 394 26.04 -33.36 22.87
CA ASN A 394 25.75 -33.18 24.29
C ASN A 394 25.86 -34.49 25.10
N ALA A 395 26.10 -35.61 24.43
CA ALA A 395 26.31 -36.93 25.02
C ALA A 395 27.49 -37.66 24.34
N GLU A 396 27.96 -38.74 24.96
CA GLU A 396 29.05 -39.57 24.43
C GLU A 396 28.75 -40.02 22.99
N ILE A 397 29.74 -39.85 22.12
CA ILE A 397 29.60 -40.12 20.69
C ILE A 397 29.94 -41.58 20.41
N ASP A 398 28.94 -42.35 19.95
CA ASP A 398 29.18 -43.68 19.39
C ASP A 398 29.74 -43.56 17.96
N ASN A 399 31.05 -43.69 17.85
CA ASN A 399 31.79 -43.58 16.59
C ASN A 399 31.30 -44.54 15.51
N GLU A 400 30.82 -45.74 15.88
CA GLU A 400 30.37 -46.70 14.88
C GLU A 400 29.11 -46.22 14.16
N ILE A 401 28.27 -45.39 14.78
CA ILE A 401 27.10 -44.80 14.12
C ILE A 401 27.54 -43.87 12.96
N VAL A 402 28.56 -43.04 13.20
CA VAL A 402 29.10 -42.09 12.21
C VAL A 402 29.86 -42.84 11.12
N LEU A 403 30.73 -43.78 11.51
CA LEU A 403 31.54 -44.57 10.58
C LEU A 403 30.70 -45.53 9.73
N ALA A 404 29.64 -46.13 10.29
CA ALA A 404 28.72 -46.98 9.52
C ALA A 404 27.97 -46.19 8.44
N LEU A 405 27.55 -44.96 8.74
CA LEU A 405 26.94 -44.06 7.79
C LEU A 405 27.92 -43.70 6.65
N ALA A 406 29.18 -43.39 6.99
CA ALA A 406 30.21 -43.08 5.99
C ALA A 406 30.52 -44.25 5.05
N ARG A 407 30.53 -45.49 5.58
CA ARG A 407 30.72 -46.72 4.78
C ARG A 407 29.49 -47.10 3.93
N SER A 408 28.41 -46.30 3.95
CA SER A 408 27.12 -46.63 3.33
C SER A 408 26.57 -47.99 3.77
N ALA A 409 26.92 -48.45 4.98
CA ALA A 409 26.63 -49.79 5.48
C ALA A 409 25.25 -49.90 6.17
N GLY A 410 24.34 -48.96 5.88
CA GLY A 410 23.11 -48.74 6.65
C GLY A 410 23.33 -47.76 7.80
N GLY A 411 22.39 -47.68 8.74
CA GLY A 411 22.55 -46.87 9.96
C GLY A 411 21.99 -45.45 9.93
N ALA A 412 21.44 -44.96 8.81
CA ALA A 412 20.86 -43.60 8.76
C ALA A 412 19.74 -43.36 9.79
N SER A 413 18.93 -44.39 10.11
CA SER A 413 17.91 -44.26 11.16
C SER A 413 18.53 -44.14 12.56
N ALA A 414 19.59 -44.90 12.84
CA ALA A 414 20.29 -44.85 14.13
C ALA A 414 21.06 -43.53 14.27
N PHE A 415 21.65 -43.05 13.16
CA PHE A 415 22.26 -41.73 13.06
C PHE A 415 21.25 -40.64 13.36
N GLU A 416 20.09 -40.64 12.70
CA GLU A 416 19.07 -39.62 12.90
C GLU A 416 18.55 -39.62 14.35
N GLU A 417 18.28 -40.79 14.91
CA GLU A 417 17.79 -40.93 16.29
C GLU A 417 18.83 -40.40 17.29
N ALA A 418 20.10 -40.77 17.14
CA ALA A 418 21.18 -40.29 18.00
C ALA A 418 21.40 -38.79 17.83
N ALA A 419 21.45 -38.30 16.58
CA ALA A 419 21.67 -36.90 16.27
C ALA A 419 20.59 -35.97 16.85
N GLN A 420 19.31 -36.39 16.79
CA GLN A 420 18.21 -35.64 17.41
C GLN A 420 18.26 -35.71 18.93
N ARG A 421 18.48 -36.90 19.50
CA ARG A 421 18.49 -37.12 20.95
C ARG A 421 19.63 -36.36 21.63
N ASP A 422 20.81 -36.38 21.03
CA ASP A 422 22.06 -35.92 21.64
C ASP A 422 22.53 -34.56 21.06
N ASN A 423 21.69 -33.92 20.23
CA ASN A 423 21.89 -32.59 19.64
C ASN A 423 23.22 -32.46 18.89
N TRP A 424 23.43 -33.36 17.93
CA TRP A 424 24.67 -33.39 17.15
C TRP A 424 24.80 -32.14 16.28
N ARG A 425 26.04 -31.65 16.14
CA ARG A 425 26.40 -30.51 15.28
C ARG A 425 27.65 -30.84 14.49
N PHE A 426 27.67 -30.46 13.22
CA PHE A 426 28.78 -30.77 12.32
C PHE A 426 29.34 -29.53 11.63
N GLU A 427 30.67 -29.43 11.58
CA GLU A 427 31.41 -28.55 10.67
C GLU A 427 32.29 -29.39 9.78
N LEU A 428 32.30 -29.11 8.49
CA LEU A 428 33.09 -29.83 7.49
C LEU A 428 33.77 -28.82 6.58
N VAL A 429 35.06 -29.04 6.35
CA VAL A 429 35.87 -28.28 5.40
C VAL A 429 36.58 -29.24 4.47
N TRP A 430 36.73 -28.84 3.21
CA TRP A 430 37.44 -29.58 2.17
C TRP A 430 38.45 -28.67 1.48
N LEU A 431 39.55 -29.25 1.02
CA LEU A 431 40.53 -28.58 0.18
C LEU A 431 41.17 -29.57 -0.80
N ASN A 432 41.61 -29.05 -1.94
CA ASN A 432 42.43 -29.78 -2.90
C ASN A 432 43.89 -29.37 -2.71
N SER A 433 44.78 -30.32 -2.46
CA SER A 433 46.21 -30.12 -2.70
C SER A 433 46.49 -30.43 -4.18
N GLU A 434 46.78 -29.40 -4.96
CA GLU A 434 47.31 -29.60 -6.31
C GLU A 434 48.77 -30.05 -6.21
N ALA A 435 49.15 -31.07 -6.99
CA ALA A 435 50.55 -31.30 -7.28
C ALA A 435 50.98 -30.23 -8.29
N ASP A 436 52.14 -29.61 -8.08
CA ASP A 436 52.77 -28.79 -9.12
C ASP A 436 53.01 -29.70 -10.35
N GLU A 437 52.16 -29.58 -11.38
CA GLU A 437 52.40 -30.16 -12.70
C GLU A 437 53.48 -29.33 -13.42
N ASP A 438 54.72 -29.35 -12.92
CA ASP A 438 55.89 -28.81 -13.61
C ASP A 438 57.04 -29.82 -13.48
N ASP A 439 57.14 -30.77 -14.42
CA ASP A 439 58.39 -31.33 -14.99
C ASP A 439 58.14 -32.62 -15.82
N GLU A 440 57.32 -32.56 -16.86
CA GLU A 440 57.46 -33.45 -18.02
C GLU A 440 57.32 -32.63 -19.32
N ASP A 441 58.27 -31.72 -19.56
CA ASP A 441 58.55 -31.25 -20.93
C ASP A 441 59.64 -32.14 -21.54
N ASP A 442 59.22 -32.88 -22.56
CA ASP A 442 59.98 -33.87 -23.30
C ASP A 442 61.32 -33.30 -23.80
N GLY A 443 62.41 -33.96 -23.43
CA GLY A 443 63.74 -33.70 -23.96
C GLY A 443 63.77 -33.83 -25.49
N SER A 444 64.19 -32.74 -26.15
CA SER A 444 64.55 -32.70 -27.57
C SER A 444 65.85 -33.44 -27.89
#